data_AF-A0A7S3NCH6-F1
#
_entry.id   AF-A0A7S3NCH6-F1
#
_cell.length_a   1.000
_cell.length_b   1.000
_cell.length_c   1.000
_cell.angle_alpha   90.00
_cell.angle_beta   90.00
_cell.angle_gamma   90.00
#
_symmetry.space_group_name_H-M   'P 1'
#
loop_
_entity.id
_entity.type
_entity.pdbx_description
1 polymer ?
#
loop_
_entity_poly.entity_id
_entity_poly.type
_entity_poly.pdbx_seq_one_letter_code
_entity_poly.pdbx_strand_id
1 'polypeptide(L)'
;QGATNLAYHAVRKFGMFGEEGSSFISSEKDDTSDEFNSMVDKKVKEILDKSSKRVTQLIKEKDHQLRELSKNLFWYDYVNADEIDTIMKGKKLNKEKVREWKDKNGIIF
;
A
#
# COMPACT_ATOMS: atom_id res chain seq x y z
N GLN A 1 12.23 3.47 -0.05
CA GLN A 1 12.71 4.80 -0.50
C GLN A 1 11.70 5.53 -1.40
N GLY A 2 10.98 4.86 -2.31
CA GLY A 2 10.03 5.52 -3.23
C GLY A 2 8.89 6.33 -2.57
N ALA A 3 8.23 5.80 -1.55
CA ALA A 3 7.13 6.49 -0.86
C ALA A 3 7.57 7.79 -0.17
N THR A 4 8.75 7.79 0.45
CA THR A 4 9.34 8.97 1.08
C THR A 4 9.64 10.06 0.07
N ASN A 5 10.26 9.70 -1.07
CA ASN A 5 10.58 10.67 -2.12
C ASN A 5 9.31 11.28 -2.74
N LEU A 6 8.29 10.46 -2.97
CA LEU A 6 6.99 10.94 -3.45
C LEU A 6 6.33 11.90 -2.45
N ALA A 7 6.39 11.60 -1.15
CA ALA A 7 5.86 12.49 -0.11
C ALA A 7 6.59 13.84 -0.08
N TYR A 8 7.92 13.84 -0.20
CA TYR A 8 8.69 15.08 -0.33
C TYR A 8 8.30 15.90 -1.55
N HIS A 9 8.15 15.26 -2.72
CA HIS A 9 7.68 15.95 -3.91
C HIS A 9 6.26 16.50 -3.76
N ALA A 10 5.35 15.74 -3.14
CA ALA A 10 4.00 16.19 -2.88
C ALA A 10 3.99 17.48 -2.04
N VAL A 11 4.75 17.52 -0.95
CA VAL A 11 4.81 18.68 -0.07
C VAL A 11 5.56 19.85 -0.71
N ARG A 12 6.79 19.63 -1.22
CA ARG A 12 7.68 20.71 -1.68
C ARG A 12 7.48 21.16 -3.12
N LYS A 13 7.18 20.24 -4.03
CA LYS A 13 7.16 20.53 -5.47
C LYS A 13 5.75 20.77 -5.99
N PHE A 14 4.79 20.02 -5.46
CA PHE A 14 3.40 20.09 -5.91
C PHE A 14 2.55 21.00 -5.01
N GLY A 15 3.12 21.50 -3.91
CA GLY A 15 2.41 22.38 -3.00
C GLY A 15 1.23 21.71 -2.29
N MET A 16 1.20 20.38 -2.27
CA MET A 16 0.13 19.59 -1.66
C MET A 16 0.36 19.52 -0.16
N PHE A 17 -0.73 19.50 0.62
CA PHE A 17 -0.67 19.38 2.08
C PHE A 17 0.02 20.56 2.79
N GLY A 18 0.01 21.74 2.16
CA GLY A 18 0.20 23.05 2.78
C GLY A 18 -0.68 23.29 4.01
N GLU A 19 -0.28 24.21 4.88
CA GLU A 19 -1.25 24.82 5.80
C GLU A 19 -2.27 25.66 5.00
N GLU A 20 -3.46 25.91 5.56
CA GLU A 20 -4.52 26.63 4.85
C GLU A 20 -3.99 27.99 4.32
N GLY A 21 -3.94 28.13 2.99
CA GLY A 21 -3.46 29.34 2.31
C GLY A 21 -1.95 29.42 2.05
N SER A 22 -1.14 28.45 2.50
CA SER A 22 0.31 28.46 2.31
C SER A 22 0.80 27.20 1.60
N SER A 23 1.44 27.37 0.46
CA SER A 23 2.07 26.28 -0.29
C SER A 23 3.53 26.15 0.14
N PHE A 24 3.98 24.94 0.51
CA PHE A 24 5.40 24.67 0.84
C PHE A 24 6.31 24.64 -0.40
N ILE A 25 5.97 25.39 -1.46
CA ILE A 25 6.71 25.38 -2.73
C ILE A 25 8.10 25.96 -2.50
N SER A 26 9.10 25.09 -2.63
CA SER A 26 10.52 25.44 -2.62
C SER A 26 11.25 24.53 -3.60
N SER A 27 12.20 25.10 -4.32
CA SER A 27 13.05 24.38 -5.29
C SER A 27 13.89 23.33 -4.59
N GLU A 28 14.64 23.73 -3.55
CA GLU A 28 15.59 22.87 -2.86
C GLU A 28 15.61 23.07 -1.33
N LYS A 29 16.13 22.07 -0.61
CA LYS A 29 16.24 22.09 0.85
C LYS A 29 17.18 23.20 1.34
N ASP A 30 18.26 23.41 0.60
CA ASP A 30 19.35 24.34 0.91
C ASP A 30 18.94 25.81 0.67
N ASP A 31 17.86 26.03 -0.08
CA ASP A 31 17.29 27.35 -0.34
C ASP A 31 16.32 27.84 0.77
N THR A 32 16.09 27.02 1.81
CA THR A 32 15.05 27.26 2.82
C THR A 32 15.58 27.20 4.25
N SER A 33 14.92 27.91 5.18
CA SER A 33 15.33 27.94 6.58
C SER A 33 15.23 26.57 7.24
N ASP A 34 16.06 26.33 8.27
CA ASP A 34 16.03 25.09 9.06
C ASP A 34 14.64 24.84 9.68
N GLU A 35 13.97 25.90 10.11
CA GLU A 35 12.61 25.83 10.63
C GLU A 35 11.60 25.36 9.58
N PHE A 36 11.68 25.90 8.36
CA PHE A 36 10.86 25.45 7.23
C PHE A 36 11.14 24.00 6.85
N ASN A 37 12.42 23.61 6.83
CA ASN A 37 12.84 22.24 6.58
C ASN A 37 12.27 21.25 7.61
N SER A 38 12.31 21.64 8.89
CA SER A 38 11.72 20.86 10.00
C SER A 38 10.20 20.71 9.86
N MET A 39 9.50 21.78 9.47
CA MET A 39 8.05 21.72 9.21
C MET A 39 7.72 20.74 8.07
N VAL A 40 8.46 20.79 6.97
CA VAL A 40 8.28 19.85 5.85
C VAL A 40 8.54 18.41 6.29
N ASP A 41 9.62 18.15 7.04
CA ASP A 41 9.95 16.80 7.52
C ASP A 41 8.85 16.25 8.45
N LYS A 42 8.33 17.09 9.35
CA LYS A 42 7.18 16.75 10.20
C LYS A 42 5.95 16.40 9.37
N LYS A 43 5.68 17.16 8.30
CA LYS A 43 4.53 16.91 7.42
C LYS A 43 4.67 15.63 6.60
N VAL A 44 5.86 15.37 6.06
CA VAL A 44 6.17 14.12 5.34
C VAL A 44 5.97 12.93 6.27
N LYS A 45 6.48 12.99 7.50
CA LYS A 45 6.28 11.93 8.49
C LYS A 45 4.79 11.71 8.78
N GLU A 46 4.03 12.78 8.99
CA GLU A 46 2.59 12.70 9.24
C GLU A 46 1.84 11.99 8.09
N ILE A 47 2.17 12.31 6.83
CA ILE A 47 1.58 11.70 5.64
C ILE A 47 1.89 10.20 5.59
N LEU A 48 3.17 9.84 5.80
CA LEU A 48 3.60 8.44 5.79
C LEU A 48 2.92 7.63 6.91
N ASP A 49 2.85 8.19 8.11
CA ASP A 49 2.20 7.55 9.26
C ASP A 49 0.70 7.35 9.03
N LYS A 50 0.00 8.38 8.53
CA LYS A 50 -1.43 8.28 8.18
C LYS A 50 -1.68 7.24 7.08
N SER A 51 -0.85 7.24 6.04
CA SER A 51 -0.97 6.26 4.94
C SER A 51 -0.73 4.84 5.44
N SER A 52 0.31 4.64 6.25
CA SER A 52 0.63 3.34 6.86
C SER A 52 -0.52 2.82 7.74
N LYS A 53 -1.07 3.67 8.61
CA LYS A 53 -2.24 3.33 9.44
C LYS A 53 -3.45 2.96 8.59
N ARG A 54 -3.78 3.76 7.57
CA ARG A 54 -4.91 3.51 6.66
C ARG A 54 -4.76 2.18 5.91
N VAL A 55 -3.59 1.92 5.34
CA VAL A 55 -3.34 0.67 4.60
C VAL A 55 -3.35 -0.53 5.53
N THR A 56 -2.77 -0.41 6.73
CA THR A 56 -2.81 -1.48 7.73
C THR A 56 -4.24 -1.81 8.13
N GLN A 57 -5.06 -0.79 8.36
CA GLN A 57 -6.47 -0.96 8.68
C GLN A 57 -7.23 -1.64 7.52
N LEU A 58 -7.02 -1.17 6.29
CA LEU A 58 -7.63 -1.76 5.09
C LEU A 58 -7.25 -3.24 4.91
N ILE A 59 -5.96 -3.58 5.09
CA ILE A 59 -5.48 -4.97 5.01
C ILE A 59 -6.13 -5.83 6.09
N LYS A 60 -6.27 -5.33 7.32
CA LYS A 60 -6.94 -6.05 8.40
C LYS A 60 -8.43 -6.28 8.11
N GLU A 61 -9.12 -5.28 7.61
CA GLU A 61 -10.54 -5.39 7.22
C GLU A 61 -10.75 -6.36 6.06
N LYS A 62 -9.74 -6.52 5.19
CA LYS A 62 -9.74 -7.42 4.03
C LYS A 62 -8.88 -8.67 4.23
N ASP A 63 -8.58 -9.04 5.48
CA ASP A 63 -7.68 -10.16 5.80
C ASP A 63 -8.17 -11.47 5.18
N HIS A 64 -9.48 -11.73 5.22
CA HIS A 64 -10.07 -12.89 4.58
C HIS A 64 -9.80 -12.93 3.07
N GLN A 65 -10.11 -11.85 2.35
CA GLN A 65 -9.87 -11.78 0.91
C GLN A 65 -8.38 -11.90 0.57
N LEU A 66 -7.50 -11.31 1.38
CA LEU A 66 -6.05 -11.41 1.19
C LEU A 66 -5.54 -12.84 1.36
N ARG A 67 -6.06 -13.58 2.36
CA ARG A 67 -5.75 -15.01 2.55
C ARG A 67 -6.25 -15.85 1.39
N GLU A 68 -7.48 -15.61 0.93
CA GLU A 68 -8.03 -16.31 -0.21
C GLU A 68 -7.24 -16.03 -1.49
N LEU A 69 -6.85 -14.77 -1.74
CA LEU A 69 -5.97 -14.42 -2.85
C LEU A 69 -4.64 -15.16 -2.77
N SER A 70 -4.03 -15.21 -1.58
CA SER A 70 -2.77 -15.92 -1.34
C SER A 70 -2.88 -17.42 -1.63
N LYS A 71 -3.97 -18.07 -1.18
CA LYS A 71 -4.22 -19.49 -1.46
C LYS A 71 -4.41 -19.76 -2.95
N ASN A 72 -5.22 -18.94 -3.62
CA ASN A 72 -5.48 -19.10 -5.06
C ASN A 72 -4.20 -18.86 -5.88
N LEU A 73 -3.40 -17.85 -5.53
CA LEU A 73 -2.10 -17.62 -6.16
C LEU A 73 -1.16 -18.82 -5.97
N PHE A 74 -1.16 -19.43 -4.79
CA PHE A 74 -0.37 -20.64 -4.54
C PHE A 74 -0.86 -21.84 -5.37
N TRP A 75 -2.17 -22.10 -5.41
CA TRP A 75 -2.73 -23.24 -6.13
C TRP A 75 -2.59 -23.12 -7.65
N TYR A 76 -2.64 -21.90 -8.19
CA TYR A 76 -2.69 -21.65 -9.63
C TYR A 76 -1.44 -21.01 -10.23
N ASP A 77 -0.42 -20.75 -9.40
CA ASP A 77 0.88 -20.10 -9.72
C ASP A 77 0.79 -18.63 -10.16
N TYR A 78 -0.28 -18.26 -10.85
CA TYR A 78 -0.62 -16.91 -11.25
C TYR A 78 -2.13 -16.67 -11.19
N VAL A 79 -2.51 -15.41 -11.01
CA VAL A 79 -3.88 -14.91 -11.17
C VAL A 79 -3.86 -13.61 -11.97
N ASN A 80 -4.82 -13.43 -12.88
CA ASN A 80 -5.01 -12.20 -13.65
C ASN A 80 -5.98 -11.23 -12.93
N ALA A 81 -6.19 -10.04 -13.51
CA ALA A 81 -7.03 -9.01 -12.89
C ALA A 81 -8.50 -9.44 -12.68
N ASP A 82 -9.12 -10.08 -13.68
CA ASP A 82 -10.52 -10.55 -13.60
C ASP A 82 -10.68 -11.68 -12.57
N GLU A 83 -9.67 -12.54 -12.45
CA GLU A 83 -9.59 -13.61 -11.46
C GLU A 83 -9.43 -13.04 -10.05
N ILE A 84 -8.60 -12.00 -9.86
CA ILE A 84 -8.50 -11.29 -8.58
C ILE A 84 -9.86 -10.74 -8.17
N ASP A 85 -10.56 -10.06 -9.08
CA ASP A 85 -11.91 -9.53 -8.82
C ASP A 85 -12.90 -10.63 -8.45
N THR A 86 -12.80 -11.79 -9.09
CA THR A 86 -13.61 -12.97 -8.80
C THR A 86 -13.34 -13.50 -7.40
N ILE A 87 -12.06 -13.63 -7.01
CA ILE A 87 -11.66 -14.03 -5.65
C ILE A 87 -12.11 -13.01 -4.60
N MET A 88 -11.96 -11.71 -4.90
CA MET A 88 -12.39 -10.62 -4.00
C MET A 88 -13.90 -10.61 -3.75
N LYS A 89 -14.70 -11.08 -4.72
CA LYS A 89 -16.14 -11.32 -4.61
C LYS A 89 -16.50 -12.64 -3.90
N GLY A 90 -15.52 -13.41 -3.45
CA GLY A 90 -15.70 -14.70 -2.77
C GLY A 90 -16.06 -15.85 -3.71
N LYS A 91 -15.86 -15.70 -5.02
CA LYS A 91 -16.12 -16.75 -6.00
C LYS A 91 -14.87 -17.60 -6.24
N LYS A 92 -15.07 -18.88 -6.54
CA LYS A 92 -13.99 -19.80 -6.92
C LYS A 92 -13.57 -19.59 -8.37
N LEU A 93 -12.28 -19.72 -8.65
CA LEU A 93 -11.77 -19.73 -10.02
C LEU A 93 -12.06 -21.06 -10.70
N ASN A 94 -12.44 -21.00 -11.97
CA ASN A 94 -12.55 -22.18 -12.83
C ASN A 94 -11.21 -22.43 -13.53
N LYS A 95 -10.23 -22.87 -12.74
CA LYS A 95 -8.85 -23.13 -13.18
C LYS A 95 -8.37 -24.43 -12.56
N GLU A 96 -7.51 -25.15 -13.28
CA GLU A 96 -6.94 -26.39 -12.77
C GLU A 96 -5.84 -26.09 -11.76
N LYS A 97 -5.90 -26.75 -10.60
CA LYS A 97 -4.88 -26.58 -9.56
C LYS A 97 -3.60 -27.26 -10.00
N VAL A 98 -2.49 -26.51 -9.96
CA VAL A 98 -1.15 -27.03 -10.28
C VAL A 98 -0.35 -27.40 -9.03
N ARG A 99 -0.83 -27.05 -7.83
CA ARG A 99 -0.23 -27.41 -6.55
C ARG A 99 -1.28 -27.89 -5.55
N GLU A 100 -0.92 -28.90 -4.77
CA GLU A 100 -1.67 -29.33 -3.59
C GLU A 100 -1.00 -28.82 -2.32
N TRP A 101 -1.81 -28.34 -1.39
CA TRP A 101 -1.33 -27.96 -0.06
C TRP A 101 -1.33 -29.21 0.83
N LYS A 102 -0.14 -29.76 1.11
CA LYS A 102 0.02 -30.82 2.10
C LYS A 102 0.38 -30.20 3.44
N ASP A 103 -0.55 -30.19 4.39
CA ASP A 103 -0.20 -29.92 5.80
C ASP A 103 0.70 -31.05 6.32
N LYS A 104 1.57 -30.76 7.29
CA LYS A 104 2.50 -31.70 7.94
C LYS A 104 1.78 -32.91 8.57
N ASN A 105 0.46 -32.82 8.74
CA ASN A 105 -0.41 -33.88 9.27
C ASN A 105 -1.17 -34.68 8.19
N GLY A 106 -0.95 -34.42 6.89
CA GLY A 106 -1.56 -35.20 5.80
C GLY A 106 -3.06 -34.96 5.58
N ILE A 107 -3.67 -33.98 6.24
CA ILE A 107 -5.08 -33.64 6.03
C ILE A 107 -5.17 -32.59 4.91
N ILE A 108 -5.83 -32.99 3.82
CA ILE A 108 -6.15 -32.13 2.68
C ILE A 108 -7.45 -31.39 3.04
N PHE A 109 -7.39 -30.05 3.13
CA PHE A 109 -8.58 -29.19 3.26
C PHE A 109 -9.11 -28.76 1.90
#